data_AF-A0A8D0HED4-F1
#
_entry.id   AF-A0A8D0HED4-F1
#
_cell.length_a   1.000
_cell.length_b   1.000
_cell.length_c   1.000
_cell.angle_alpha   90.00
_cell.angle_beta   90.00
_cell.angle_gamma   90.00
#
_symmetry.space_group_name_H-M   'P 1'
#
loop_
_entity.id
_entity.type
_entity.pdbx_description
1 polymer ?
#
loop_
_entity_poly.entity_id
_entity_poly.type
_entity_poly.pdbx_seq_one_letter_code
_entity_poly.pdbx_strand_id
1 'polypeptide(L)'
;DAVPACGLQSKRQGGGDRERGQDQLQCLNYFCLSCLQYRSINHRVDCRSLWLYRWYYSRVCQWILSLTITIILALAFIEYPSSLTITSDVRYRKRAWEPPCGLTESIELLCFLVFTVDISAKVNEASWLLAKLQVVAVYQLWWFVFSQILRIRRILRPFFLLQNSSMMKKTLKSINSTLPDMARWVTMEELYFPSLPDSLTSLLVLLTTANNPDVMIPAYSKNRAYSIFFILFTVIGNLFLMNLLTAIIYNQFRGYLLKSVQSSLFRRRLGIRAAFEVLCSLKETPFSKHILTGLVDVAYAVFFQCPPRPEYHSPFLQRLQFVFGHCYFGYLGNLVALVNIVCVALVMDADKSPDVRDDYFLGAINSFFILYYMLEMLLKMLALGLRRYLSYPSNIFDGLLTGVLLVLEVSTFAVYGFPHQGWYVLPRNFSVEGNC
;
A
#
# COMPACT_ATOMS: atom_id res chain seq x y z
N ASP A 1 -15.18 23.07 25.22
CA ASP A 1 -15.88 22.91 23.94
C ASP A 1 -17.08 21.98 24.13
N ALA A 2 -18.27 22.40 23.71
CA ALA A 2 -19.47 21.58 23.87
C ALA A 2 -19.49 20.43 22.84
N VAL A 3 -19.96 19.24 23.25
CA VAL A 3 -20.48 18.26 22.30
C VAL A 3 -21.66 18.93 21.58
N PRO A 4 -21.75 18.89 20.23
CA PRO A 4 -22.90 19.45 19.54
C PRO A 4 -24.15 18.67 19.97
N ALA A 5 -25.02 19.33 20.75
CA ALA A 5 -26.25 18.74 21.24
C ALA A 5 -27.07 18.22 20.05
N CYS A 6 -27.55 16.98 20.14
CA CYS A 6 -28.29 16.36 19.04
C CYS A 6 -29.63 17.07 18.88
N GLY A 7 -29.73 17.99 17.90
CA GLY A 7 -30.81 18.97 17.75
C GLY A 7 -32.24 18.41 17.49
N LEU A 8 -32.41 17.10 17.57
CA LEU A 8 -33.68 16.38 17.45
C LEU A 8 -34.72 16.80 18.52
N GLN A 9 -34.32 17.46 19.60
CA GLN A 9 -35.24 17.97 20.63
C GLN A 9 -36.14 19.13 20.16
N SER A 10 -35.87 19.82 19.04
CA SER A 10 -36.73 20.93 18.61
C SER A 10 -36.81 21.13 17.09
N LYS A 11 -37.76 20.41 16.45
CA LYS A 11 -38.56 20.92 15.30
C LYS A 11 -39.71 20.03 14.76
N ARG A 12 -39.91 18.80 15.24
CA ARG A 12 -41.08 17.97 14.88
C ARG A 12 -42.02 17.76 16.08
N GLN A 13 -42.95 18.69 16.27
CA GLN A 13 -44.02 18.60 17.28
C GLN A 13 -45.21 17.72 16.85
N GLY A 14 -45.07 16.98 15.73
CA GLY A 14 -46.09 16.07 15.17
C GLY A 14 -45.54 14.80 14.52
N GLY A 15 -44.30 14.40 14.82
CA GLY A 15 -43.74 13.10 14.44
C GLY A 15 -43.85 12.12 15.60
N GLY A 16 -44.50 10.98 15.39
CA GLY A 16 -44.74 9.96 16.43
C GLY A 16 -43.46 9.24 16.87
N ASP A 17 -43.48 8.65 18.06
CA ASP A 17 -42.24 8.19 18.75
C ASP A 17 -41.42 7.13 17.99
N ARG A 18 -42.05 6.37 17.07
CA ARG A 18 -41.34 5.47 16.15
C ARG A 18 -40.37 6.21 15.22
N GLU A 19 -40.75 7.38 14.68
CA GLU A 19 -39.82 8.19 13.86
C GLU A 19 -38.65 8.70 14.72
N ARG A 20 -38.98 9.25 15.90
CA ARG A 20 -38.00 9.84 16.82
C ARG A 20 -36.96 8.81 17.27
N GLY A 21 -37.38 7.58 17.56
CA GLY A 21 -36.48 6.46 17.87
C GLY A 21 -35.63 6.01 16.69
N GLN A 22 -36.15 6.03 15.45
CA GLN A 22 -35.36 5.71 14.26
C GLN A 22 -34.28 6.76 13.96
N ASP A 23 -34.58 8.06 14.10
CA ASP A 23 -33.59 9.13 13.93
C ASP A 23 -32.47 9.06 14.99
N GLN A 24 -32.83 8.79 16.26
CA GLN A 24 -31.85 8.58 17.32
C GLN A 24 -30.98 7.33 17.08
N LEU A 25 -31.54 6.23 16.56
CA LEU A 25 -30.79 5.03 16.20
C LEU A 25 -29.81 5.28 15.03
N GLN A 26 -30.19 6.11 14.05
CA GLN A 26 -29.27 6.55 12.99
C GLN A 26 -28.12 7.40 13.53
N CYS A 27 -28.38 8.28 14.49
CA CYS A 27 -27.35 9.06 15.18
C CYS A 27 -26.39 8.15 15.98
N LEU A 28 -26.91 7.18 16.73
CA LEU A 28 -26.10 6.23 17.49
C LEU A 28 -25.14 5.45 16.58
N ASN A 29 -25.65 4.90 15.48
CA ASN A 29 -24.85 4.17 14.48
C ASN A 29 -23.78 5.08 13.83
N TYR A 30 -24.14 6.34 13.51
CA TYR A 30 -23.18 7.34 13.05
C TYR A 30 -22.02 7.55 14.03
N PHE A 31 -22.30 7.72 15.33
CA PHE A 31 -21.26 7.98 16.33
C PHE A 31 -20.35 6.76 16.52
N CYS A 32 -20.91 5.54 16.54
CA CYS A 32 -20.16 4.30 16.60
C CYS A 32 -19.22 4.13 15.39
N LEU A 33 -19.72 4.31 14.15
CA LEU A 33 -18.91 4.25 12.93
C LEU A 33 -17.80 5.32 12.91
N SER A 34 -18.13 6.56 13.27
CA SER A 34 -17.19 7.67 13.30
C SER A 34 -16.09 7.48 14.35
N CYS A 35 -16.44 6.88 15.50
CA CYS A 35 -15.51 6.49 16.55
C CYS A 35 -14.54 5.40 16.09
N LEU A 36 -15.06 4.31 15.49
CA LEU A 36 -14.26 3.21 14.95
C LEU A 36 -13.28 3.67 13.85
N GLN A 37 -13.66 4.70 13.09
CA GLN A 37 -12.88 5.24 11.98
C GLN A 37 -12.14 6.56 12.33
N TYR A 38 -12.02 6.90 13.62
CA TYR A 38 -11.25 8.03 14.15
C TYR A 38 -11.61 9.42 13.56
N ARG A 39 -12.88 9.60 13.15
CA ARG A 39 -13.38 10.82 12.49
C ARG A 39 -13.74 11.92 13.50
N SER A 40 -13.85 13.15 13.01
CA SER A 40 -14.25 14.34 13.78
C SER A 40 -15.76 14.61 13.67
N ILE A 41 -16.38 15.07 14.76
CA ILE A 41 -17.83 15.24 14.90
C ILE A 41 -18.19 16.72 14.68
N ASN A 42 -17.92 17.23 13.47
CA ASN A 42 -18.08 18.64 13.11
C ASN A 42 -19.11 18.84 11.97
N HIS A 43 -20.10 17.94 11.89
CA HIS A 43 -21.08 17.85 10.82
C HIS A 43 -22.50 18.13 11.33
N ARG A 44 -23.43 18.43 10.42
CA ARG A 44 -24.82 18.77 10.73
C ARG A 44 -25.67 17.50 10.87
N VAL A 45 -26.32 17.32 12.03
CA VAL A 45 -27.08 16.12 12.39
C VAL A 45 -28.55 16.24 11.94
N ASP A 46 -28.76 16.38 10.63
CA ASP A 46 -30.10 16.33 10.00
C ASP A 46 -30.29 14.96 9.31
N CYS A 47 -31.51 14.42 9.23
CA CYS A 47 -31.77 13.09 8.65
C CYS A 47 -31.28 12.96 7.19
N ARG A 48 -31.46 14.02 6.38
CA ARG A 48 -30.92 14.09 5.00
C ARG A 48 -29.38 14.13 4.97
N SER A 49 -28.78 14.88 5.89
CA SER A 49 -27.31 15.01 6.04
C SER A 49 -26.67 13.69 6.50
N LEU A 50 -27.32 12.97 7.41
CA LEU A 50 -26.90 11.63 7.86
C LEU A 50 -27.02 10.58 6.74
N TRP A 51 -28.09 10.62 5.94
CA TRP A 51 -28.23 9.76 4.77
C TRP A 51 -27.13 10.02 3.73
N LEU A 52 -26.89 11.29 3.37
CA LEU A 52 -25.80 11.68 2.47
C LEU A 52 -24.43 11.25 3.00
N TYR A 53 -24.16 11.43 4.30
CA TYR A 53 -22.92 10.98 4.94
C TYR A 53 -22.75 9.45 4.83
N ARG A 54 -23.81 8.68 5.10
CA ARG A 54 -23.78 7.20 5.03
C ARG A 54 -23.55 6.70 3.60
N TRP A 55 -24.14 7.36 2.60
CA TRP A 55 -23.92 7.06 1.19
C TRP A 55 -22.49 7.42 0.76
N TYR A 56 -22.04 8.64 1.07
CA TYR A 56 -20.70 9.13 0.71
C TYR A 56 -19.57 8.29 1.34
N TYR A 57 -19.70 7.92 2.61
CA TYR A 57 -18.72 7.08 3.30
C TYR A 57 -18.99 5.56 3.16
N SER A 58 -19.86 5.15 2.24
CA SER A 58 -20.04 3.74 1.89
C SER A 58 -18.76 3.16 1.26
N ARG A 59 -18.55 1.84 1.39
CA ARG A 59 -17.39 1.15 0.79
C ARG A 59 -17.33 1.38 -0.72
N VAL A 60 -18.48 1.37 -1.40
CA VAL A 60 -18.59 1.54 -2.86
C VAL A 60 -18.18 2.95 -3.28
N CYS A 61 -18.73 4.00 -2.66
CA CYS A 61 -18.39 5.38 -3.01
C CYS A 61 -16.91 5.70 -2.76
N GLN A 62 -16.36 5.25 -1.62
CA GLN A 62 -14.94 5.43 -1.30
C GLN A 62 -14.01 4.63 -2.21
N TRP A 63 -14.42 3.44 -2.68
CA TRP A 63 -13.67 2.65 -3.64
C TRP A 63 -13.69 3.28 -5.04
N ILE A 64 -14.85 3.77 -5.51
CA ILE A 64 -14.96 4.53 -6.77
C ILE A 64 -14.04 5.76 -6.74
N LEU A 65 -14.06 6.56 -5.67
CA LEU A 65 -13.18 7.73 -5.53
C LEU A 65 -11.69 7.36 -5.52
N SER A 66 -11.33 6.21 -4.92
CA SER A 66 -9.95 5.71 -4.92
C SER A 66 -9.53 5.21 -6.31
N LEU A 67 -10.46 4.58 -7.03
CA LEU A 67 -10.28 4.10 -8.40
C LEU A 67 -10.15 5.26 -9.40
N THR A 68 -10.94 6.34 -9.30
CA THR A 68 -10.75 7.50 -10.18
C THR A 68 -9.46 8.26 -9.90
N ILE A 69 -9.02 8.37 -8.65
CA ILE A 69 -7.68 8.88 -8.30
C ILE A 69 -6.58 7.98 -8.91
N THR A 70 -6.78 6.66 -8.93
CA THR A 70 -5.84 5.73 -9.55
C THR A 70 -5.79 5.90 -11.07
N ILE A 71 -6.95 5.99 -11.73
CA ILE A 71 -7.06 6.18 -13.19
C ILE A 71 -6.42 7.51 -13.64
N ILE A 72 -6.73 8.64 -13.00
CA ILE A 72 -6.21 9.95 -13.44
C ILE A 72 -4.67 10.04 -13.31
N LEU A 73 -4.09 9.33 -12.35
CA LEU A 73 -2.63 9.18 -12.21
C LEU A 73 -2.06 8.21 -13.25
N ALA A 74 -2.67 7.04 -13.43
CA ALA A 74 -2.23 6.02 -14.40
C ALA A 74 -2.33 6.48 -15.87
N LEU A 75 -3.23 7.42 -16.17
CA LEU A 75 -3.40 8.01 -17.50
C LEU A 75 -2.09 8.62 -18.05
N ALA A 76 -1.19 9.06 -17.16
CA ALA A 76 0.14 9.58 -17.52
C ALA A 76 1.05 8.55 -18.21
N PHE A 77 0.80 7.24 -18.07
CA PHE A 77 1.54 6.19 -18.79
C PHE A 77 1.10 6.05 -20.26
N ILE A 78 -0.14 6.44 -20.56
CA ILE A 78 -0.81 6.26 -21.86
C ILE A 78 -0.76 7.54 -22.70
N GLU A 79 -0.90 8.71 -22.08
CA GLU A 79 -0.79 9.99 -22.77
C GLU A 79 0.61 10.24 -23.35
N TYR A 80 0.67 11.01 -24.45
CA TYR A 80 1.93 11.45 -25.05
C TYR A 80 2.84 12.26 -24.07
N PRO A 81 4.16 11.99 -24.00
CA PRO A 81 4.87 10.87 -24.61
C PRO A 81 4.56 9.56 -23.86
N SER A 82 4.03 8.57 -24.56
CA SER A 82 3.58 7.33 -23.94
C SER A 82 4.75 6.44 -23.49
N SER A 83 4.52 5.71 -22.40
CA SER A 83 5.48 4.77 -21.80
C SER A 83 5.42 3.36 -22.40
N LEU A 84 4.42 3.11 -23.26
CA LEU A 84 4.14 1.81 -23.88
C LEU A 84 5.15 1.48 -25.00
N THR A 85 6.36 1.09 -24.59
CA THR A 85 7.45 0.61 -25.44
C THR A 85 8.20 -0.53 -24.75
N ILE A 86 8.56 -1.58 -25.51
CA ILE A 86 9.24 -2.79 -25.01
C ILE A 86 10.61 -2.49 -24.37
N THR A 87 11.29 -1.44 -24.84
CA THR A 87 12.54 -0.94 -24.26
C THR A 87 12.48 0.57 -24.04
N SER A 88 13.16 1.03 -23.00
CA SER A 88 13.44 2.45 -22.73
C SER A 88 14.74 2.94 -23.36
N ASP A 89 15.61 2.05 -23.87
CA ASP A 89 16.87 2.45 -24.51
C ASP A 89 16.59 3.18 -25.83
N VAL A 90 16.95 4.46 -25.86
CA VAL A 90 16.83 5.37 -27.00
C VAL A 90 17.46 4.80 -28.28
N ARG A 91 18.50 3.96 -28.17
CA ARG A 91 19.18 3.32 -29.31
C ARG A 91 18.31 2.32 -30.08
N TYR A 92 17.37 1.66 -29.40
CA TYR A 92 16.57 0.56 -29.95
C TYR A 92 15.05 0.77 -29.79
N ARG A 93 14.63 1.93 -29.29
CA ARG A 93 13.23 2.25 -28.99
C ARG A 93 12.39 2.42 -30.26
N LYS A 94 11.56 1.41 -30.56
CA LYS A 94 10.47 1.52 -31.55
C LYS A 94 9.52 2.67 -31.17
N ARG A 95 8.89 3.32 -32.17
CA ARG A 95 7.91 4.40 -31.96
C ARG A 95 6.84 3.95 -30.94
N ALA A 96 6.62 4.77 -29.92
CA ALA A 96 5.65 4.48 -28.87
C ALA A 96 4.22 4.53 -29.40
N TRP A 97 3.31 3.78 -28.79
CA TRP A 97 1.91 3.79 -29.19
C TRP A 97 1.26 5.14 -28.87
N GLU A 98 0.75 5.82 -29.90
CA GLU A 98 0.04 7.10 -29.77
C GLU A 98 -1.46 6.84 -29.64
N PRO A 99 -2.13 7.28 -28.55
CA PRO A 99 -3.56 7.09 -28.38
C PRO A 99 -4.34 7.95 -29.39
N PRO A 100 -5.52 7.49 -29.86
CA PRO A 100 -6.37 8.29 -30.73
C PRO A 100 -6.82 9.59 -30.04
N CYS A 101 -7.02 10.65 -30.82
CA CYS A 101 -7.45 11.96 -30.33
C CYS A 101 -8.78 11.86 -29.56
N GLY A 102 -8.95 12.70 -28.54
CA GLY A 102 -10.11 12.68 -27.66
C GLY A 102 -10.18 11.52 -26.65
N LEU A 103 -9.51 10.37 -26.87
CA LEU A 103 -9.65 9.20 -25.97
C LEU A 103 -9.18 9.50 -24.55
N THR A 104 -7.91 9.91 -24.37
CA THR A 104 -7.38 10.27 -23.05
C THR A 104 -8.17 11.44 -22.45
N GLU A 105 -8.69 12.32 -23.29
CA GLU A 105 -9.38 13.54 -22.86
C GLU A 105 -10.79 13.24 -22.34
N SER A 106 -11.49 12.25 -22.92
CA SER A 106 -12.78 11.75 -22.44
C SER A 106 -12.67 11.06 -21.07
N ILE A 107 -11.61 10.28 -20.86
CA ILE A 107 -11.31 9.61 -19.57
C ILE A 107 -10.96 10.65 -18.51
N GLU A 108 -10.17 11.65 -18.88
CA GLU A 108 -9.79 12.78 -18.02
C GLU A 108 -11.04 13.57 -17.59
N LEU A 109 -11.90 13.98 -18.53
CA LEU A 109 -13.18 14.64 -18.27
C LEU A 109 -14.08 13.84 -17.32
N LEU A 110 -14.23 12.53 -17.55
CA LEU A 110 -15.05 11.64 -16.71
C LEU A 110 -14.55 11.60 -15.26
N CYS A 111 -13.23 11.58 -15.05
CA CYS A 111 -12.65 11.67 -13.71
C CYS A 111 -13.00 13.01 -13.02
N PHE A 112 -13.03 14.12 -13.76
CA PHE A 112 -13.39 15.42 -13.20
C PHE A 112 -14.87 15.55 -12.84
N LEU A 113 -15.78 14.88 -13.56
CA LEU A 113 -17.19 14.78 -13.15
C LEU A 113 -17.36 14.04 -11.82
N VAL A 114 -16.50 13.07 -11.50
CA VAL A 114 -16.50 12.43 -10.18
C VAL A 114 -15.90 13.35 -9.09
N PHE A 115 -14.88 14.15 -9.42
CA PHE A 115 -14.30 15.11 -8.47
C PHE A 115 -15.21 16.31 -8.17
N THR A 116 -16.02 16.79 -9.11
CA THR A 116 -17.03 17.82 -8.81
C THR A 116 -18.13 17.28 -7.88
N VAL A 117 -18.48 15.99 -8.00
CA VAL A 117 -19.39 15.29 -7.07
C VAL A 117 -18.76 15.09 -5.68
N ASP A 118 -17.45 14.79 -5.56
CA ASP A 118 -16.77 14.77 -4.24
C ASP A 118 -16.79 16.15 -3.56
N ILE A 119 -16.66 17.23 -4.34
CA ILE A 119 -16.72 18.60 -3.82
C ILE A 119 -18.14 18.97 -3.39
N SER A 120 -19.16 18.70 -4.22
CA SER A 120 -20.55 19.03 -3.89
C SER A 120 -21.05 18.29 -2.64
N ALA A 121 -20.64 17.03 -2.45
CA ALA A 121 -20.91 16.27 -1.22
C ALA A 121 -20.23 16.83 0.04
N LYS A 122 -19.18 17.66 -0.11
CA LYS A 122 -18.35 18.19 0.99
C LYS A 122 -18.49 19.70 1.22
N VAL A 123 -19.48 20.36 0.63
CA VAL A 123 -19.70 21.83 0.72
C VAL A 123 -19.80 22.34 2.18
N ASN A 124 -20.17 21.48 3.14
CA ASN A 124 -20.29 21.84 4.55
C ASN A 124 -18.98 21.75 5.37
N GLU A 125 -17.84 21.31 4.81
CA GLU A 125 -16.57 21.16 5.54
C GLU A 125 -15.54 22.26 5.19
N ALA A 126 -15.64 23.42 5.86
CA ALA A 126 -14.94 24.65 5.47
C ALA A 126 -13.41 24.56 5.30
N SER A 127 -12.68 23.89 6.21
CA SER A 127 -11.23 24.10 6.41
C SER A 127 -10.30 23.70 5.26
N TRP A 128 -10.77 22.93 4.27
CA TRP A 128 -9.99 22.57 3.07
C TRP A 128 -10.80 22.69 1.76
N LEU A 129 -12.07 23.13 1.83
CA LEU A 129 -12.97 23.20 0.68
C LEU A 129 -12.56 24.29 -0.31
N LEU A 130 -12.16 25.47 0.18
CA LEU A 130 -11.72 26.59 -0.66
C LEU A 130 -10.57 26.18 -1.59
N ALA A 131 -9.55 25.50 -1.06
CA ALA A 131 -8.42 24.99 -1.85
C ALA A 131 -8.85 23.92 -2.87
N LYS A 132 -9.84 23.06 -2.56
CA LYS A 132 -10.40 22.12 -3.56
C LYS A 132 -11.08 22.87 -4.71
N LEU A 133 -11.94 23.83 -4.34
CA LEU A 133 -12.77 24.55 -5.28
C LEU A 133 -11.90 25.41 -6.21
N GLN A 134 -10.85 26.05 -5.67
CA GLN A 134 -9.82 26.74 -6.45
C GLN A 134 -9.10 25.78 -7.41
N VAL A 135 -8.57 24.65 -6.93
CA VAL A 135 -7.83 23.71 -7.81
C VAL A 135 -8.73 23.15 -8.92
N VAL A 136 -9.97 22.78 -8.63
CA VAL A 136 -10.90 22.26 -9.66
C VAL A 136 -11.40 23.37 -10.60
N ALA A 137 -11.64 24.59 -10.12
CA ALA A 137 -11.98 25.72 -10.99
C ALA A 137 -10.82 26.06 -11.96
N VAL A 138 -9.57 26.12 -11.45
CA VAL A 138 -8.37 26.29 -12.28
C VAL A 138 -8.23 25.14 -13.28
N TYR A 139 -8.51 23.89 -12.87
CA TYR A 139 -8.44 22.75 -13.79
C TYR A 139 -9.47 22.84 -14.92
N GLN A 140 -10.73 23.19 -14.61
CA GLN A 140 -11.80 23.34 -15.61
C GLN A 140 -11.52 24.53 -16.55
N LEU A 141 -10.95 25.62 -16.04
CA LEU A 141 -10.50 26.74 -16.87
C LEU A 141 -9.36 26.32 -17.82
N TRP A 142 -8.34 25.62 -17.32
CA TRP A 142 -7.23 25.13 -18.12
C TRP A 142 -7.64 24.03 -19.10
N TRP A 143 -8.68 23.25 -18.77
CA TRP A 143 -9.30 22.27 -19.66
C TRP A 143 -9.87 22.91 -20.92
N PHE A 144 -10.66 23.98 -20.72
CA PHE A 144 -11.36 24.67 -21.79
C PHE A 144 -10.45 25.53 -22.67
N VAL A 145 -9.41 26.15 -22.10
CA VAL A 145 -8.58 27.15 -22.79
C VAL A 145 -7.28 26.58 -23.39
N PHE A 146 -6.69 25.52 -22.81
CA PHE A 146 -5.34 25.05 -23.17
C PHE A 146 -5.28 23.55 -23.52
N SER A 147 -5.97 23.13 -24.59
CA SER A 147 -5.89 21.76 -25.09
C SER A 147 -4.53 21.38 -25.68
N GLN A 148 -3.84 22.33 -26.35
CA GLN A 148 -2.73 22.03 -27.26
C GLN A 148 -1.32 22.23 -26.69
N ILE A 149 -1.01 23.36 -26.03
CA ILE A 149 0.39 23.86 -25.98
C ILE A 149 1.20 23.45 -24.74
N LEU A 150 0.63 23.41 -23.52
CA LEU A 150 1.38 23.00 -22.31
C LEU A 150 0.51 22.20 -21.32
N ARG A 151 0.80 20.90 -21.13
CA ARG A 151 0.05 19.99 -20.23
C ARG A 151 0.43 20.12 -18.74
N ILE A 152 0.62 21.35 -18.25
CA ILE A 152 0.94 21.67 -16.84
C ILE A 152 -0.08 21.05 -15.87
N ARG A 153 -1.34 20.87 -16.32
CA ARG A 153 -2.42 20.17 -15.60
C ARG A 153 -2.02 18.83 -14.97
N ARG A 154 -1.04 18.11 -15.54
CA ARG A 154 -0.48 16.87 -14.95
C ARG A 154 0.09 17.06 -13.54
N ILE A 155 0.77 18.18 -13.29
CA ILE A 155 1.42 18.50 -12.00
C ILE A 155 0.38 18.65 -10.88
N LEU A 156 -0.86 19.00 -11.22
CA LEU A 156 -1.97 19.10 -10.26
C LEU A 156 -2.59 17.74 -9.90
N ARG A 157 -2.36 16.67 -10.67
CA ARG A 157 -3.04 15.37 -10.42
C ARG A 157 -2.69 14.70 -9.08
N PRO A 158 -1.43 14.72 -8.60
CA PRO A 158 -1.09 14.26 -7.25
C PRO A 158 -1.85 14.98 -6.12
N PHE A 159 -2.36 16.20 -6.34
CA PHE A 159 -3.17 16.91 -5.35
C PHE A 159 -4.43 16.11 -4.97
N PHE A 160 -5.08 15.40 -5.90
CA PHE A 160 -6.29 14.63 -5.59
C PHE A 160 -6.00 13.46 -4.62
N LEU A 161 -4.85 12.80 -4.77
CA LEU A 161 -4.38 11.77 -3.84
C LEU A 161 -4.04 12.37 -2.47
N LEU A 162 -3.25 13.44 -2.44
CA LEU A 162 -2.90 14.19 -1.22
C LEU A 162 -4.15 14.71 -0.48
N GLN A 163 -5.15 15.15 -1.23
CA GLN A 163 -6.37 15.77 -0.70
C GLN A 163 -7.38 14.72 -0.19
N ASN A 164 -7.32 13.48 -0.65
CA ASN A 164 -8.09 12.38 -0.07
C ASN A 164 -7.39 11.74 1.14
N SER A 165 -6.05 11.59 1.10
CA SER A 165 -5.29 10.97 2.19
C SER A 165 -5.07 11.90 3.39
N SER A 166 -5.77 11.62 4.50
CA SER A 166 -5.56 12.35 5.76
C SER A 166 -4.13 12.20 6.32
N MET A 167 -3.45 11.09 6.03
CA MET A 167 -2.07 10.84 6.47
C MET A 167 -1.05 11.61 5.61
N MET A 168 -1.27 11.79 4.31
CA MET A 168 -0.34 12.57 3.47
C MET A 168 -0.39 14.07 3.79
N LYS A 169 -1.55 14.63 4.15
CA LYS A 169 -1.62 16.02 4.68
C LYS A 169 -0.87 16.18 5.98
N LYS A 170 -0.89 15.15 6.83
CA LYS A 170 -0.18 15.11 8.11
C LYS A 170 1.33 15.07 7.91
N THR A 171 1.84 14.21 7.02
CA THR A 171 3.27 14.15 6.68
C THR A 171 3.73 15.42 5.96
N LEU A 172 2.98 15.93 4.96
CA LEU A 172 3.30 17.20 4.31
C LEU A 172 3.33 18.38 5.29
N LYS A 173 2.40 18.45 6.26
CA LYS A 173 2.46 19.48 7.29
C LYS A 173 3.71 19.34 8.17
N SER A 174 4.13 18.11 8.49
CA SER A 174 5.37 17.84 9.22
C SER A 174 6.62 18.26 8.42
N ILE A 175 6.68 17.92 7.13
CA ILE A 175 7.75 18.30 6.21
C ILE A 175 7.81 19.83 6.06
N ASN A 176 6.67 20.48 5.90
CA ASN A 176 6.59 21.94 5.79
C ASN A 176 7.01 22.66 7.08
N SER A 177 6.81 22.06 8.26
CA SER A 177 7.39 22.58 9.51
C SER A 177 8.90 22.36 9.64
N THR A 178 9.50 21.40 8.92
CA THR A 178 10.96 21.21 8.89
C THR A 178 11.67 21.98 7.77
N LEU A 179 10.96 22.33 6.68
CA LEU A 179 11.54 23.13 5.58
C LEU A 179 12.27 24.41 6.02
N PRO A 180 11.74 25.28 6.92
CA PRO A 180 12.46 26.48 7.32
C PRO A 180 13.71 26.21 8.18
N ASP A 181 13.81 25.05 8.84
CA ASP A 181 15.02 24.66 9.56
C ASP A 181 16.07 24.02 8.64
N MET A 182 15.64 23.35 7.56
CA MET A 182 16.54 22.80 6.53
C MET A 182 17.06 23.87 5.58
N ALA A 183 16.21 24.83 5.18
CA ALA A 183 16.57 25.91 4.26
C ALA A 183 17.66 26.87 4.79
N ARG A 184 17.95 26.86 6.09
CA ARG A 184 19.04 27.65 6.71
C ARG A 184 20.45 27.16 6.37
N TRP A 185 20.59 25.98 5.77
CA TRP A 185 21.88 25.33 5.51
C TRP A 185 22.16 25.15 4.01
N VAL A 186 21.35 25.75 3.14
CA VAL A 186 21.40 25.54 1.67
C VAL A 186 21.63 26.87 0.94
N THR A 187 22.76 27.50 1.26
CA THR A 187 23.51 28.38 0.36
C THR A 187 24.99 28.19 0.65
N MET A 188 25.80 28.05 -0.39
CA MET A 188 26.76 29.11 -0.67
C MET A 188 27.42 28.95 -2.02
N GLU A 189 28.12 30.03 -2.36
CA GLU A 189 28.87 30.20 -3.59
C GLU A 189 30.40 30.08 -3.33
N GLU A 190 31.23 30.11 -4.38
CA GLU A 190 32.31 29.10 -4.55
C GLU A 190 33.66 29.65 -5.18
N LEU A 191 34.74 28.96 -5.70
CA LEU A 191 35.23 27.55 -5.88
C LEU A 191 36.54 27.32 -5.04
N TYR A 192 37.52 26.39 -5.19
CA TYR A 192 37.96 25.23 -6.04
C TYR A 192 38.61 25.41 -7.44
N PHE A 193 38.46 24.51 -8.44
CA PHE A 193 37.55 24.54 -9.63
C PHE A 193 37.46 25.96 -10.30
N PRO A 194 36.96 26.14 -11.56
CA PRO A 194 37.07 27.44 -12.26
C PRO A 194 36.45 28.70 -11.59
N SER A 195 35.11 28.83 -11.47
CA SER A 195 34.46 30.14 -11.18
C SER A 195 33.50 30.20 -9.98
N LEU A 196 32.20 29.88 -10.16
CA LEU A 196 31.15 30.06 -9.14
C LEU A 196 30.04 28.97 -9.02
N PRO A 197 29.94 27.93 -9.87
CA PRO A 197 29.01 26.81 -9.64
C PRO A 197 29.63 25.40 -9.60
N ASP A 198 30.95 25.27 -9.81
CA ASP A 198 31.70 24.02 -10.03
C ASP A 198 31.97 23.11 -8.81
N SER A 199 31.96 23.68 -7.61
CA SER A 199 32.62 23.16 -6.40
C SER A 199 31.74 22.91 -5.19
N LEU A 200 30.72 23.73 -4.87
CA LEU A 200 29.74 23.36 -3.85
C LEU A 200 28.69 22.46 -4.47
N THR A 201 28.53 22.45 -5.80
CA THR A 201 28.06 21.25 -6.52
C THR A 201 28.98 20.04 -6.27
N SER A 202 30.28 20.11 -6.60
CA SER A 202 31.20 18.96 -6.41
C SER A 202 31.36 18.50 -4.95
N LEU A 203 31.26 19.41 -3.98
CA LEU A 203 31.34 19.13 -2.53
C LEU A 203 29.98 18.68 -1.97
N LEU A 204 28.84 19.11 -2.53
CA LEU A 204 27.52 18.53 -2.23
C LEU A 204 27.40 17.10 -2.80
N VAL A 205 27.98 16.85 -3.98
CA VAL A 205 28.13 15.50 -4.54
C VAL A 205 29.08 14.67 -3.66
N LEU A 206 30.17 15.25 -3.14
CA LEU A 206 31.05 14.57 -2.17
C LEU A 206 30.39 14.35 -0.80
N LEU A 207 29.48 15.23 -0.38
CA LEU A 207 28.64 15.09 0.81
C LEU A 207 27.56 14.00 0.64
N THR A 208 27.35 13.52 -0.60
CA THR A 208 26.65 12.25 -0.90
C THR A 208 27.61 11.13 -1.31
N THR A 209 28.92 11.37 -1.25
CA THR A 209 30.04 10.49 -1.64
C THR A 209 30.04 9.97 -3.08
N ALA A 210 29.18 10.50 -3.96
CA ALA A 210 28.97 9.96 -5.31
C ALA A 210 30.13 10.22 -6.31
N ASN A 211 31.10 11.07 -5.96
CA ASN A 211 32.30 11.38 -6.74
C ASN A 211 33.62 11.08 -5.98
N ASN A 212 33.57 10.22 -4.97
CA ASN A 212 34.77 9.75 -4.24
C ASN A 212 35.20 8.38 -4.80
N PRO A 213 36.46 8.19 -5.25
CA PRO A 213 37.64 9.04 -5.04
C PRO A 213 37.90 10.12 -6.11
N ASP A 214 37.16 10.14 -7.21
CA ASP A 214 37.46 10.92 -8.43
C ASP A 214 37.78 12.40 -8.18
N VAL A 215 37.01 13.06 -7.31
CA VAL A 215 37.21 14.49 -6.95
C VAL A 215 38.54 14.75 -6.21
N MET A 216 39.09 13.75 -5.53
CA MET A 216 40.34 13.83 -4.77
C MET A 216 41.57 13.48 -5.63
N ILE A 217 41.44 12.62 -6.65
CA ILE A 217 42.57 12.09 -7.43
C ILE A 217 43.51 13.19 -7.99
N PRO A 218 43.03 14.26 -8.65
CA PRO A 218 43.90 15.28 -9.24
C PRO A 218 44.62 16.20 -8.24
N ALA A 219 44.19 16.21 -6.98
CA ALA A 219 44.90 16.87 -5.88
C ALA A 219 45.89 15.91 -5.21
N TYR A 220 45.44 14.68 -4.92
CA TYR A 220 46.27 13.64 -4.30
C TYR A 220 47.52 13.30 -5.12
N SER A 221 47.42 13.32 -6.45
CA SER A 221 48.56 13.11 -7.35
C SER A 221 49.59 14.24 -7.32
N LYS A 222 49.19 15.48 -6.96
CA LYS A 222 50.11 16.62 -6.76
C LYS A 222 50.78 16.58 -5.38
N ASN A 223 50.01 16.29 -4.33
CA ASN A 223 50.53 16.06 -2.99
C ASN A 223 49.56 15.18 -2.18
N ARG A 224 50.09 14.09 -1.61
CA ARG A 224 49.33 13.14 -0.78
C ARG A 224 48.64 13.82 0.40
N ALA A 225 49.22 14.90 0.94
CA ALA A 225 48.67 15.66 2.07
C ALA A 225 47.27 16.24 1.80
N TYR A 226 46.90 16.53 0.54
CA TYR A 226 45.57 17.05 0.21
C TYR A 226 44.44 16.04 0.50
N SER A 227 44.73 14.73 0.62
CA SER A 227 43.73 13.74 1.05
C SER A 227 43.12 14.05 2.42
N ILE A 228 43.88 14.68 3.32
CA ILE A 228 43.43 15.02 4.69
C ILE A 228 42.22 15.96 4.65
N PHE A 229 42.17 16.89 3.69
CA PHE A 229 41.03 17.80 3.50
C PHE A 229 39.76 17.02 3.13
N PHE A 230 39.84 16.15 2.12
CA PHE A 230 38.68 15.37 1.66
C PHE A 230 38.20 14.37 2.72
N ILE A 231 39.12 13.69 3.42
CA ILE A 231 38.78 12.80 4.53
C ILE A 231 38.07 13.57 5.65
N LEU A 232 38.62 14.72 6.08
CA LEU A 232 38.02 15.55 7.13
C LEU A 232 36.63 16.07 6.72
N PHE A 233 36.49 16.55 5.47
CA PHE A 233 35.23 17.01 4.91
C PHE A 233 34.17 15.91 4.91
N THR A 234 34.48 14.71 4.39
CA THR A 234 33.55 13.58 4.34
C THR A 234 33.19 13.07 5.75
N VAL A 235 34.14 13.06 6.69
CA VAL A 235 33.88 12.70 8.10
C VAL A 235 32.92 13.69 8.76
N ILE A 236 33.16 14.99 8.64
CA ILE A 236 32.29 16.02 9.24
C ILE A 236 30.92 16.03 8.55
N GLY A 237 30.89 16.00 7.23
CA GLY A 237 29.67 16.01 6.43
C GLY A 237 28.76 14.81 6.70
N ASN A 238 29.31 13.60 6.58
CA ASN A 238 28.49 12.39 6.65
C ASN A 238 28.22 11.96 8.10
N LEU A 239 29.25 11.94 8.96
CA LEU A 239 29.11 11.39 10.31
C LEU A 239 28.49 12.38 11.31
N PHE A 240 28.64 13.70 11.09
CA PHE A 240 28.01 14.72 11.93
C PHE A 240 26.81 15.36 11.24
N LEU A 241 26.96 16.03 10.08
CA LEU A 241 25.88 16.84 9.50
C LEU A 241 24.68 15.99 9.04
N MET A 242 24.89 14.94 8.26
CA MET A 242 23.79 14.08 7.76
C MET A 242 23.10 13.29 8.89
N ASN A 243 23.86 12.81 9.88
CA ASN A 243 23.30 12.16 11.07
C ASN A 243 22.52 13.14 11.97
N LEU A 244 22.99 14.38 12.14
CA LEU A 244 22.29 15.43 12.87
C LEU A 244 20.99 15.83 12.17
N LEU A 245 21.01 16.01 10.84
CA LEU A 245 19.82 16.26 10.03
C LEU A 245 18.78 15.14 10.21
N THR A 246 19.23 13.88 10.16
CA THR A 246 18.40 12.70 10.40
C THR A 246 17.79 12.71 11.81
N ALA A 247 18.57 13.07 12.84
CA ALA A 247 18.10 13.17 14.22
C ALA A 247 17.09 14.32 14.43
N ILE A 248 17.27 15.46 13.76
CA ILE A 248 16.32 16.59 13.78
C ILE A 248 14.98 16.16 13.15
N ILE A 249 15.03 15.56 11.96
CA ILE A 249 13.83 15.05 11.26
C ILE A 249 13.12 13.99 12.12
N TYR A 250 13.88 13.04 12.70
CA TYR A 250 13.32 12.01 13.58
C TYR A 250 12.65 12.60 14.82
N ASN A 251 13.27 13.58 15.51
CA ASN A 251 12.69 14.19 16.69
C ASN A 251 11.40 14.96 16.39
N GLN A 252 11.35 15.70 15.28
CA GLN A 252 10.12 16.36 14.81
C GLN A 252 9.04 15.33 14.45
N PHE A 253 9.39 14.25 13.75
CA PHE A 253 8.46 13.18 13.38
C PHE A 253 7.94 12.39 14.61
N ARG A 254 8.79 12.12 15.60
CA ARG A 254 8.41 11.50 16.89
C ARG A 254 7.44 12.39 17.67
N GLY A 255 7.72 13.68 17.77
CA GLY A 255 6.81 14.67 18.36
C GLY A 255 5.49 14.78 17.60
N TYR A 256 5.53 14.66 16.27
CA TYR A 256 4.34 14.60 15.42
C TYR A 256 3.50 13.34 15.67
N LEU A 257 4.11 12.15 15.69
CA LEU A 257 3.43 10.87 15.90
C LEU A 257 2.68 10.83 17.24
N LEU A 258 3.31 11.27 18.33
CA LEU A 258 2.68 11.31 19.66
C LEU A 258 1.42 12.19 19.66
N LYS A 259 1.51 13.40 19.09
CA LYS A 259 0.35 14.32 18.94
C LYS A 259 -0.75 13.72 18.05
N SER A 260 -0.37 13.00 16.99
CA SER A 260 -1.30 12.30 16.09
C SER A 260 -2.06 11.17 16.81
N VAL A 261 -1.36 10.32 17.58
CA VAL A 261 -1.97 9.23 18.37
C VAL A 261 -2.87 9.79 19.48
N GLN A 262 -2.41 10.80 20.22
CA GLN A 262 -3.22 11.48 21.24
C GLN A 262 -4.52 12.07 20.65
N SER A 263 -4.45 12.75 19.50
CA SER A 263 -5.65 13.28 18.84
C SER A 263 -6.61 12.17 18.39
N SER A 264 -6.10 11.05 17.87
CA SER A 264 -6.92 9.88 17.52
C SER A 264 -7.61 9.28 18.75
N LEU A 265 -6.90 9.07 19.85
CA LEU A 265 -7.49 8.55 21.10
C LEU A 265 -8.51 9.53 21.71
N PHE A 266 -8.26 10.84 21.64
CA PHE A 266 -9.21 11.86 22.09
C PHE A 266 -10.51 11.84 21.25
N ARG A 267 -10.41 11.80 19.92
CA ARG A 267 -11.56 11.64 19.00
C ARG A 267 -12.36 10.38 19.32
N ARG A 268 -11.68 9.24 19.54
CA ARG A 268 -12.31 7.96 19.90
C ARG A 268 -13.07 8.06 21.22
N ARG A 269 -12.48 8.64 22.27
CA ARG A 269 -13.12 8.87 23.58
C ARG A 269 -14.35 9.79 23.46
N LEU A 270 -14.24 10.89 22.70
CA LEU A 270 -15.35 11.83 22.47
C LEU A 270 -16.52 11.15 21.73
N GLY A 271 -16.23 10.32 20.72
CA GLY A 271 -17.24 9.56 20.00
C GLY A 271 -17.94 8.49 20.84
N ILE A 272 -17.21 7.77 21.72
CA ILE A 272 -17.82 6.84 22.68
C ILE A 272 -18.75 7.58 23.64
N ARG A 273 -18.30 8.73 24.17
CA ARG A 273 -19.10 9.55 25.09
C ARG A 273 -20.39 10.05 24.45
N ALA A 274 -20.32 10.63 23.24
CA ALA A 274 -21.50 11.10 22.51
C ALA A 274 -22.47 9.95 22.18
N ALA A 275 -21.96 8.78 21.77
CA ALA A 275 -22.77 7.59 21.56
C ALA A 275 -23.46 7.12 22.86
N PHE A 276 -22.76 7.15 23.99
CA PHE A 276 -23.30 6.77 25.29
C PHE A 276 -24.37 7.75 25.79
N GLU A 277 -24.19 9.06 25.61
CA GLU A 277 -25.18 10.08 25.97
C GLU A 277 -26.49 9.93 25.13
N VAL A 278 -26.38 9.60 23.83
CA VAL A 278 -27.53 9.22 22.99
C VAL A 278 -28.15 7.88 23.38
N LEU A 279 -27.36 6.87 23.78
CA LEU A 279 -27.89 5.58 24.23
C LEU A 279 -28.62 5.70 25.58
N CYS A 280 -28.16 6.56 26.49
CA CYS A 280 -28.81 6.83 27.76
C CYS A 280 -30.18 7.50 27.57
N SER A 281 -30.32 8.41 26.60
CA SER A 281 -31.63 9.04 26.28
C SER A 281 -32.61 8.11 25.55
N LEU A 282 -32.16 6.96 25.03
CA LEU A 282 -33.01 5.89 24.49
C LEU A 282 -33.51 4.90 25.56
N LYS A 283 -32.98 4.96 26.79
CA LYS A 283 -33.15 3.93 27.84
C LYS A 283 -34.57 3.82 28.39
N GLU A 284 -35.41 4.84 28.20
CA GLU A 284 -36.81 4.84 28.65
C GLU A 284 -37.73 3.94 27.80
N THR A 285 -37.20 3.31 26.73
CA THR A 285 -37.99 2.44 25.83
C THR A 285 -37.67 0.94 26.01
N PRO A 286 -38.67 0.04 25.97
CA PRO A 286 -38.44 -1.42 26.07
C PRO A 286 -37.64 -2.00 24.89
N PHE A 287 -37.48 -1.23 23.81
CA PHE A 287 -36.67 -1.56 22.64
C PHE A 287 -35.16 -1.67 22.95
N SER A 288 -34.71 -1.09 24.08
CA SER A 288 -33.30 -1.01 24.49
C SER A 288 -32.57 -2.37 24.55
N LYS A 289 -33.23 -3.46 25.00
CA LYS A 289 -32.60 -4.78 25.14
C LYS A 289 -32.05 -5.34 23.82
N HIS A 290 -32.77 -5.16 22.73
CA HIS A 290 -32.41 -5.72 21.42
C HIS A 290 -31.30 -4.93 20.71
N ILE A 291 -31.13 -3.64 21.09
CA ILE A 291 -29.99 -2.81 20.67
C ILE A 291 -28.73 -3.23 21.44
N LEU A 292 -28.87 -3.54 22.74
CA LEU A 292 -27.73 -3.92 23.58
C LEU A 292 -27.09 -5.24 23.11
N THR A 293 -27.89 -6.26 22.76
CA THR A 293 -27.36 -7.49 22.13
C THR A 293 -26.66 -7.19 20.81
N GLY A 294 -27.26 -6.41 19.90
CA GLY A 294 -26.60 -6.04 18.64
C GLY A 294 -25.27 -5.29 18.81
N LEU A 295 -25.13 -4.47 19.87
CA LEU A 295 -23.85 -3.83 20.21
C LEU A 295 -22.83 -4.82 20.79
N VAL A 296 -23.27 -5.81 21.58
CA VAL A 296 -22.42 -6.91 22.06
C VAL A 296 -21.98 -7.80 20.88
N ASP A 297 -22.86 -8.11 19.94
CA ASP A 297 -22.54 -8.90 18.74
C ASP A 297 -21.53 -8.17 17.85
N VAL A 298 -21.68 -6.86 17.66
CA VAL A 298 -20.69 -6.03 16.93
C VAL A 298 -19.35 -5.99 17.67
N ALA A 299 -19.33 -5.95 19.00
CA ALA A 299 -18.10 -6.06 19.78
C ALA A 299 -17.46 -7.45 19.62
N TYR A 300 -18.23 -8.53 19.77
CA TYR A 300 -17.75 -9.91 19.59
C TYR A 300 -17.21 -10.15 18.18
N ALA A 301 -17.89 -9.67 17.13
CA ALA A 301 -17.44 -9.79 15.74
C ALA A 301 -16.16 -8.96 15.45
N VAL A 302 -15.88 -7.91 16.23
CA VAL A 302 -14.62 -7.16 16.15
C VAL A 302 -13.48 -7.89 16.87
N PHE A 303 -13.76 -8.63 17.94
CA PHE A 303 -12.74 -9.34 18.75
C PHE A 303 -12.47 -10.80 18.34
N PHE A 304 -13.48 -11.56 17.88
CA PHE A 304 -13.37 -12.99 17.58
C PHE A 304 -13.52 -13.26 16.08
N GLN A 305 -12.40 -13.18 15.35
CA GLN A 305 -12.38 -13.32 13.88
C GLN A 305 -12.24 -14.78 13.37
N CYS A 306 -12.06 -15.76 14.26
CA CYS A 306 -11.83 -17.16 13.87
C CYS A 306 -13.10 -18.01 14.02
N PRO A 307 -13.58 -18.71 12.96
CA PRO A 307 -14.68 -19.67 13.09
C PRO A 307 -14.28 -20.91 13.92
N PRO A 308 -15.23 -21.63 14.54
CA PRO A 308 -14.96 -22.84 15.31
C PRO A 308 -14.29 -23.93 14.47
N ARG A 309 -13.65 -24.90 15.13
CA ARG A 309 -13.14 -26.12 14.46
C ARG A 309 -14.34 -27.00 14.04
N PRO A 310 -14.25 -27.75 12.93
CA PRO A 310 -15.23 -28.77 12.61
C PRO A 310 -15.15 -29.92 13.63
N GLU A 311 -16.30 -30.42 14.04
CA GLU A 311 -16.42 -31.64 14.85
C GLU A 311 -16.56 -32.85 13.93
N TYR A 312 -15.75 -33.88 14.14
CA TYR A 312 -15.76 -35.11 13.34
C TYR A 312 -16.28 -36.29 14.17
N HIS A 313 -17.26 -37.02 13.64
CA HIS A 313 -17.79 -38.22 14.29
C HIS A 313 -16.83 -39.43 14.26
N SER A 314 -15.87 -39.48 13.33
CA SER A 314 -14.94 -40.61 13.23
C SER A 314 -13.68 -40.40 14.09
N PRO A 315 -13.24 -41.40 14.88
CA PRO A 315 -12.07 -41.27 15.77
C PRO A 315 -10.76 -41.11 15.00
N PHE A 316 -10.72 -41.52 13.73
CA PHE A 316 -9.58 -41.30 12.84
C PHE A 316 -9.40 -39.82 12.52
N LEU A 317 -10.45 -39.12 12.07
CA LEU A 317 -10.37 -37.69 11.74
C LEU A 317 -10.08 -36.84 12.98
N GLN A 318 -10.61 -37.21 14.16
CA GLN A 318 -10.26 -36.57 15.43
C GLN A 318 -8.75 -36.67 15.76
N ARG A 319 -8.13 -37.85 15.54
CA ARG A 319 -6.68 -38.02 15.72
C ARG A 319 -5.86 -37.17 14.73
N LEU A 320 -6.24 -37.15 13.45
CA LEU A 320 -5.58 -36.30 12.45
C LEU A 320 -5.72 -34.80 12.79
N GLN A 321 -6.91 -34.38 13.23
CA GLN A 321 -7.18 -33.00 13.66
C GLN A 321 -6.35 -32.59 14.88
N PHE A 322 -6.07 -33.50 15.82
CA PHE A 322 -5.18 -33.25 16.95
C PHE A 322 -3.71 -33.10 16.50
N VAL A 323 -3.21 -34.04 15.67
CA VAL A 323 -1.81 -34.05 15.20
C VAL A 323 -1.50 -32.85 14.30
N PHE A 324 -2.25 -32.67 13.22
CA PHE A 324 -2.01 -31.58 12.25
C PHE A 324 -2.56 -30.22 12.72
N GLY A 325 -3.29 -30.20 13.84
CA GLY A 325 -3.66 -28.99 14.57
C GLY A 325 -2.58 -28.48 15.53
N HIS A 326 -1.44 -29.17 15.69
CA HIS A 326 -0.36 -28.80 16.61
C HIS A 326 0.64 -27.82 15.99
N CYS A 327 1.15 -26.87 16.79
CA CYS A 327 2.09 -25.83 16.33
C CYS A 327 3.38 -26.38 15.70
N TYR A 328 3.79 -27.61 16.05
CA TYR A 328 4.97 -28.27 15.48
C TYR A 328 4.83 -28.57 13.99
N PHE A 329 3.61 -28.75 13.48
CA PHE A 329 3.40 -28.97 12.05
C PHE A 329 3.75 -27.74 11.21
N GLY A 330 3.52 -26.52 11.73
CA GLY A 330 3.97 -25.28 11.10
C GLY A 330 5.50 -25.12 11.12
N TYR A 331 6.16 -25.54 12.21
CA TYR A 331 7.63 -25.55 12.26
C TYR A 331 8.24 -26.58 11.29
N LEU A 332 7.56 -27.72 11.07
CA LEU A 332 7.98 -28.72 10.07
C LEU A 332 7.89 -28.16 8.65
N GLY A 333 6.76 -27.55 8.27
CA GLY A 333 6.61 -26.92 6.95
C GLY A 333 7.65 -25.83 6.69
N ASN A 334 7.93 -24.99 7.70
CA ASN A 334 9.00 -23.97 7.63
C ASN A 334 10.40 -24.60 7.45
N LEU A 335 10.68 -25.73 8.09
CA LEU A 335 11.95 -26.45 7.92
C LEU A 335 12.07 -27.03 6.51
N VAL A 336 11.02 -27.64 5.97
CA VAL A 336 11.01 -28.17 4.60
C VAL A 336 11.17 -27.05 3.56
N ALA A 337 10.51 -25.91 3.77
CA ALA A 337 10.69 -24.72 2.93
C ALA A 337 12.12 -24.16 2.98
N LEU A 338 12.79 -24.18 4.14
CA LEU A 338 14.19 -23.80 4.27
C LEU A 338 15.12 -24.78 3.52
N VAL A 339 14.88 -26.09 3.65
CA VAL A 339 15.65 -27.12 2.92
C VAL A 339 15.46 -26.96 1.41
N ASN A 340 14.24 -26.68 0.93
CA ASN A 340 13.98 -26.38 -0.48
C ASN A 340 14.80 -25.18 -0.99
N ILE A 341 14.85 -24.08 -0.23
CA ILE A 341 15.67 -22.90 -0.58
C ILE A 341 17.17 -23.28 -0.68
N VAL A 342 17.67 -24.10 0.26
CA VAL A 342 19.06 -24.60 0.22
C VAL A 342 19.31 -25.52 -0.98
N CYS A 343 18.38 -26.44 -1.29
CA CYS A 343 18.49 -27.30 -2.47
C CYS A 343 18.53 -26.49 -3.77
N VAL A 344 17.62 -25.53 -3.96
CA VAL A 344 17.62 -24.65 -5.13
C VAL A 344 18.90 -23.82 -5.20
N ALA A 345 19.38 -23.26 -4.09
CA ALA A 345 20.61 -22.47 -4.05
C ALA A 345 21.87 -23.29 -4.39
N LEU A 346 21.95 -24.57 -3.98
CA LEU A 346 23.05 -25.47 -4.30
C LEU A 346 23.00 -26.03 -5.72
N VAL A 347 21.81 -26.10 -6.33
CA VAL A 347 21.59 -26.61 -7.70
C VAL A 347 21.57 -25.46 -8.74
N MET A 348 21.79 -24.21 -8.32
CA MET A 348 22.00 -23.09 -9.24
C MET A 348 23.37 -23.16 -9.92
N ASP A 349 23.46 -23.99 -10.96
CA ASP A 349 24.59 -24.15 -11.89
C ASP A 349 24.86 -22.87 -12.71
N ALA A 350 25.21 -21.76 -12.04
CA ALA A 350 25.41 -20.45 -12.65
C ALA A 350 26.62 -20.41 -13.61
N ASP A 351 27.63 -21.23 -13.35
CA ASP A 351 28.89 -21.27 -14.11
C ASP A 351 28.86 -22.26 -15.30
N LYS A 352 27.80 -23.06 -15.46
CA LYS A 352 27.64 -23.99 -16.59
C LYS A 352 26.85 -23.35 -17.73
N SER A 353 27.30 -23.58 -18.97
CA SER A 353 26.53 -23.27 -20.17
C SER A 353 25.23 -24.09 -20.22
N PRO A 354 24.13 -23.55 -20.79
CA PRO A 354 22.82 -24.21 -20.78
C PRO A 354 22.82 -25.57 -21.48
N ASP A 355 23.70 -25.78 -22.47
CA ASP A 355 23.83 -27.02 -23.23
C ASP A 355 24.48 -28.19 -22.43
N VAL A 356 24.91 -27.95 -21.18
CA VAL A 356 25.66 -28.89 -20.34
C VAL A 356 25.09 -28.94 -18.90
N ARG A 357 23.79 -28.69 -18.73
CA ARG A 357 23.12 -28.73 -17.42
C ARG A 357 22.23 -29.97 -17.27
N ASP A 358 22.48 -30.74 -16.22
CA ASP A 358 21.72 -31.95 -15.88
C ASP A 358 20.42 -31.62 -15.10
N ASP A 359 19.45 -30.99 -15.78
CA ASP A 359 18.18 -30.53 -15.18
C ASP A 359 17.29 -31.67 -14.60
N TYR A 360 17.69 -32.94 -14.76
CA TYR A 360 17.07 -34.13 -14.13
C TYR A 360 16.83 -33.92 -12.63
N PHE A 361 17.88 -33.57 -11.90
CA PHE A 361 17.83 -33.51 -10.43
C PHE A 361 16.95 -32.34 -9.96
N LEU A 362 17.00 -31.21 -10.64
CA LEU A 362 16.17 -30.05 -10.34
C LEU A 362 14.67 -30.37 -10.51
N GLY A 363 14.30 -31.04 -11.61
CA GLY A 363 12.92 -31.50 -11.83
C GLY A 363 12.44 -32.49 -10.77
N ALA A 364 13.23 -33.52 -10.46
CA ALA A 364 12.88 -34.51 -9.44
C ALA A 364 12.73 -33.89 -8.02
N ILE A 365 13.61 -32.97 -7.66
CA ILE A 365 13.59 -32.25 -6.37
C ILE A 365 12.37 -31.31 -6.28
N ASN A 366 12.08 -30.55 -7.33
CA ASN A 366 10.91 -29.67 -7.39
C ASN A 366 9.62 -30.47 -7.21
N SER A 367 9.46 -31.59 -7.91
CA SER A 367 8.27 -32.44 -7.83
C SER A 367 8.02 -32.98 -6.42
N PHE A 368 9.09 -33.43 -5.74
CA PHE A 368 9.03 -33.88 -4.36
C PHE A 368 8.52 -32.79 -3.41
N PHE A 369 9.06 -31.57 -3.50
CA PHE A 369 8.62 -30.47 -2.64
C PHE A 369 7.19 -30.01 -2.96
N ILE A 370 6.79 -29.94 -4.24
CA ILE A 370 5.42 -29.57 -4.63
C ILE A 370 4.40 -30.60 -4.14
N LEU A 371 4.72 -31.90 -4.22
CA LEU A 371 3.90 -32.97 -3.65
C LEU A 371 3.79 -32.83 -2.12
N TYR A 372 4.89 -32.54 -1.42
CA TYR A 372 4.89 -32.28 0.02
C TYR A 372 3.98 -31.09 0.38
N TYR A 373 4.09 -29.94 -0.31
CA TYR A 373 3.24 -28.76 -0.02
C TYR A 373 1.76 -29.03 -0.30
N MET A 374 1.43 -29.78 -1.36
CA MET A 374 0.07 -30.23 -1.65
C MET A 374 -0.50 -31.11 -0.53
N LEU A 375 0.29 -32.03 -0.01
CA LEU A 375 -0.07 -32.91 1.09
C LEU A 375 -0.21 -32.14 2.42
N GLU A 376 0.69 -31.20 2.71
CA GLU A 376 0.60 -30.31 3.87
C GLU A 376 -0.67 -29.44 3.82
N MET A 377 -0.98 -28.84 2.65
CA MET A 377 -2.20 -28.06 2.43
C MET A 377 -3.46 -28.90 2.65
N LEU A 378 -3.51 -30.11 2.07
CA LEU A 378 -4.64 -31.03 2.23
C LEU A 378 -4.86 -31.40 3.70
N LEU A 379 -3.79 -31.72 4.44
CA LEU A 379 -3.87 -32.06 5.86
C LEU A 379 -4.27 -30.86 6.74
N LYS A 380 -3.74 -29.65 6.47
CA LYS A 380 -4.21 -28.41 7.13
C LYS A 380 -5.70 -28.16 6.87
N MET A 381 -6.19 -28.37 5.64
CA MET A 381 -7.62 -28.22 5.30
C MET A 381 -8.50 -29.26 5.99
N LEU A 382 -8.05 -30.51 6.11
CA LEU A 382 -8.76 -31.58 6.82
C LEU A 382 -8.76 -31.41 8.34
N ALA A 383 -7.71 -30.84 8.94
CA ALA A 383 -7.66 -30.61 10.39
C ALA A 383 -8.44 -29.37 10.82
N LEU A 384 -8.34 -28.27 10.07
CA LEU A 384 -8.94 -26.97 10.41
C LEU A 384 -10.34 -26.78 9.83
N GLY A 385 -10.67 -27.43 8.72
CA GLY A 385 -11.85 -27.16 7.91
C GLY A 385 -11.70 -25.93 7.01
N LEU A 386 -12.22 -25.99 5.79
CA LEU A 386 -12.03 -24.98 4.73
C LEU A 386 -12.28 -23.53 5.19
N ARG A 387 -13.37 -23.28 5.93
CA ARG A 387 -13.72 -21.93 6.44
C ARG A 387 -12.69 -21.37 7.42
N ARG A 388 -12.04 -22.22 8.21
CA ARG A 388 -11.01 -21.81 9.17
C ARG A 388 -9.63 -21.76 8.53
N TYR A 389 -9.35 -22.64 7.56
CA TYR A 389 -8.15 -22.56 6.73
C TYR A 389 -8.06 -21.18 6.04
N LEU A 390 -9.13 -20.78 5.34
CA LEU A 390 -9.26 -19.48 4.68
C LEU A 390 -9.43 -18.29 5.64
N SER A 391 -9.41 -18.50 6.95
CA SER A 391 -9.42 -17.44 7.96
C SER A 391 -8.02 -16.97 8.36
N TYR A 392 -6.97 -17.74 8.04
CA TYR A 392 -5.59 -17.40 8.37
C TYR A 392 -4.84 -16.91 7.12
N PRO A 393 -4.29 -15.68 7.10
CA PRO A 393 -3.69 -15.11 5.89
C PRO A 393 -2.44 -15.86 5.40
N SER A 394 -1.67 -16.49 6.30
CA SER A 394 -0.56 -17.37 5.90
C SER A 394 -1.07 -18.55 5.09
N ASN A 395 -2.06 -19.29 5.58
CA ASN A 395 -2.64 -20.44 4.88
C ASN A 395 -3.21 -20.07 3.49
N ILE A 396 -3.74 -18.85 3.32
CA ILE A 396 -4.18 -18.34 2.01
C ILE A 396 -2.97 -18.16 1.07
N PHE A 397 -1.88 -17.57 1.56
CA PHE A 397 -0.64 -17.42 0.80
C PHE A 397 0.01 -18.77 0.47
N ASP A 398 0.19 -19.65 1.46
CA ASP A 398 0.73 -21.00 1.31
C ASP A 398 -0.06 -21.78 0.25
N GLY A 399 -1.40 -21.74 0.32
CA GLY A 399 -2.29 -22.45 -0.60
C GLY A 399 -2.32 -21.87 -2.02
N LEU A 400 -2.24 -20.55 -2.15
CA LEU A 400 -2.15 -19.89 -3.46
C LEU A 400 -0.79 -20.19 -4.12
N LEU A 401 0.30 -20.12 -3.36
CA LEU A 401 1.64 -20.47 -3.84
C LEU A 401 1.70 -21.94 -4.28
N THR A 402 1.20 -22.86 -3.44
CA THR A 402 1.12 -24.30 -3.75
C THR A 402 0.27 -24.55 -5.00
N GLY A 403 -0.86 -23.87 -5.16
CA GLY A 403 -1.71 -23.97 -6.35
C GLY A 403 -1.04 -23.47 -7.63
N VAL A 404 -0.31 -22.36 -7.57
CA VAL A 404 0.47 -21.85 -8.72
C VAL A 404 1.61 -22.80 -9.07
N LEU A 405 2.36 -23.30 -8.08
CA LEU A 405 3.44 -24.27 -8.29
C LEU A 405 2.92 -25.57 -8.91
N LEU A 406 1.79 -26.10 -8.43
CA LEU A 406 1.16 -27.30 -9.02
C LEU A 406 0.75 -27.06 -10.48
N VAL A 407 0.14 -25.92 -10.81
CA VAL A 407 -0.27 -25.61 -12.19
C VAL A 407 0.95 -25.51 -13.11
N LEU A 408 2.04 -24.90 -12.64
CA LEU A 408 3.30 -24.86 -13.40
C LEU A 408 3.86 -26.27 -13.61
N GLU A 409 4.04 -27.05 -12.55
CA GLU A 409 4.58 -28.43 -12.61
C GLU A 409 3.77 -29.35 -13.52
N VAL A 410 2.43 -29.33 -13.40
CA VAL A 410 1.54 -30.10 -14.28
C VAL A 410 1.62 -29.61 -15.73
N SER A 411 1.81 -28.32 -15.98
CA SER A 411 2.04 -27.81 -17.34
C SER A 411 3.39 -28.26 -17.91
N THR A 412 4.44 -28.32 -17.09
CA THR A 412 5.76 -28.85 -17.48
C THR A 412 5.65 -30.33 -17.85
N PHE A 413 4.98 -31.16 -17.03
CA PHE A 413 4.75 -32.57 -17.38
C PHE A 413 3.87 -32.76 -18.60
N ALA A 414 2.88 -31.90 -18.83
CA ALA A 414 2.03 -31.97 -20.02
C ALA A 414 2.76 -31.61 -21.33
N VAL A 415 3.78 -30.74 -21.26
CA VAL A 415 4.57 -30.31 -22.43
C VAL A 415 5.76 -31.25 -22.70
N TYR A 416 6.49 -31.67 -21.67
CA TYR A 416 7.76 -32.39 -21.81
C TYR A 416 7.68 -33.90 -21.51
N GLY A 417 6.55 -34.38 -20.95
CA GLY A 417 6.39 -35.76 -20.50
C GLY A 417 7.14 -36.07 -19.19
N PHE A 418 6.96 -37.29 -18.66
CA PHE A 418 7.75 -37.78 -17.53
C PHE A 418 8.30 -39.19 -17.84
N PRO A 419 9.63 -39.41 -17.79
CA PRO A 419 10.69 -38.40 -17.68
C PRO A 419 10.75 -37.47 -18.90
N HIS A 420 11.30 -36.25 -18.76
CA HIS A 420 11.47 -35.35 -19.90
C HIS A 420 12.47 -35.92 -20.93
N GLN A 421 12.30 -35.62 -22.21
CA GLN A 421 13.27 -36.04 -23.23
C GLN A 421 14.68 -35.43 -23.05
N GLY A 422 14.80 -34.31 -22.33
CA GLY A 422 16.10 -33.73 -21.93
C GLY A 422 16.82 -34.47 -20.79
N TRP A 423 16.22 -35.51 -20.19
CA TRP A 423 16.83 -36.25 -19.07
C TRP A 423 17.87 -37.30 -19.49
N TYR A 424 18.17 -37.41 -20.78
CA TYR A 424 19.17 -38.33 -21.31
C TYR A 424 20.22 -37.58 -22.13
N VAL A 425 21.40 -37.37 -21.53
CA VAL A 425 22.62 -37.17 -22.31
C VAL A 425 22.96 -38.50 -22.98
N LEU A 426 22.34 -38.77 -24.13
CA LEU A 426 22.77 -39.84 -25.01
C LEU A 426 24.21 -39.52 -25.44
N PRO A 427 25.21 -40.35 -25.10
CA PRO A 427 26.54 -40.16 -25.64
C PRO A 427 26.43 -40.35 -27.15
N ARG A 428 26.73 -39.29 -27.92
CA ARG A 428 26.97 -39.48 -29.35
C ARG A 428 28.24 -40.30 -29.47
N ASN A 429 28.08 -41.61 -29.70
CA ASN A 429 29.15 -42.44 -30.18
C ASN A 429 29.72 -41.75 -31.42
N PHE A 430 30.96 -41.29 -31.33
CA PHE A 430 31.71 -40.85 -32.50
C PHE A 430 31.97 -42.10 -33.34
N SER A 431 31.06 -42.38 -34.27
CA SER A 431 31.31 -43.28 -35.39
C SER A 431 32.43 -42.66 -36.22
N VAL A 432 33.67 -43.02 -35.91
CA VAL A 432 34.82 -42.75 -36.75
C VAL A 432 34.75 -43.72 -37.93
N GLU A 433 33.83 -43.45 -38.86
CA GLU A 433 33.85 -44.05 -40.19
C GLU A 433 35.00 -43.42 -40.98
N GLY A 434 36.22 -43.87 -40.67
CA GLY A 434 37.33 -43.75 -41.58
C GLY A 434 37.16 -44.76 -42.71
N ASN A 435 36.92 -44.28 -43.93
CA ASN A 435 37.15 -45.02 -45.16
C ASN A 435 37.54 -44.04 -46.27
N CYS A 436 38.41 -44.53 -47.15
CA CYS A 436 39.18 -43.87 -48.22
C CYS A 436 38.53 -42.65 -48.91
#